data_AF-A0A6J2AWX1-F1
#
_entry.id   AF-A0A6J2AWX1-F1
#
_cell.length_a   1.000
_cell.length_b   1.000
_cell.length_c   1.000
_cell.angle_alpha   90.00
_cell.angle_beta   90.00
_cell.angle_gamma   90.00
#
_symmetry.space_group_name_H-M   'P 1'
#
loop_
_entity.id
_entity.type
_entity.pdbx_description
1 polymer ?
#
loop_
_entity_poly.entity_id
_entity_poly.type
_entity_poly.pdbx_seq_one_letter_code
_entity_poly.pdbx_strand_id
1 'polypeptide(L)'
;MISFRQAAYFTCLFATVSCGCLTQLYKNTFFKGGDLTAMYTPNAEHCQMMCTFHPRCLLFSFLPESSTNDTDKRFGCFLKDSATGTLPKMSWANTISGHSLKQCGHQISACHRDIHKGIDMRGVNFNISKVESVEECQKKCTNSIHCQFFTYATRTFYNAEYRNTCLLKHSAGGTPTSIKLLANVASGFSLKPCALSEIGCRRNIFQHLAFWDVDVARVVTPDAFVCQTICTYHPNCLFFTFHTTAWHLEPQRNVCFLKTSKSGTPSSPTPQENTISGYSLLTCKQRLPEPCHSKIYSGVAFEGEELNVTFVEGVNVCQETCTKTIRCQFFTYSLLPEDCRRKKCKCSLRLSLDGSPTRITYGTRASSGYSLRLCKSGDGSVCSAKTDTRIVGGSNSSWGEWPWQVSLQVKLTARSHLCGGSIIGHQWVLTAAHCFDGLPLQDVWRVYSGIFNLSEITTETPFSRIKEMIIHPNYKMSDSGDDLALIRLEPPLNYTEFQKPICLPSKDDTNTMYTNCWVTGWGFTKEKGKIQNILQKANIPLVSSEECQKKYRDYEVTKQMICAGYKEGGKDACKVHFKS
;
A
#
# COMPACT_ATOMS: atom_id res chain seq x y z
N MET A 1 22.59 68.81 4.25
CA MET A 1 22.71 68.30 5.63
C MET A 1 21.32 68.31 6.26
N ILE A 2 20.97 67.27 7.03
CA ILE A 2 19.68 67.01 7.72
C ILE A 2 18.58 66.53 6.74
N SER A 3 17.76 65.50 6.97
CA SER A 3 17.69 64.35 7.89
C SER A 3 16.52 63.45 7.41
N PHE A 4 16.64 62.16 7.67
CA PHE A 4 15.66 61.07 7.56
C PHE A 4 14.16 61.43 7.68
N ARG A 5 13.31 60.81 6.83
CA ARG A 5 12.24 59.88 7.26
C ARG A 5 11.44 59.23 6.10
N GLN A 6 11.32 57.90 6.22
CA GLN A 6 10.15 57.03 5.97
C GLN A 6 9.58 56.84 4.55
N ALA A 7 9.85 55.65 3.98
CA ALA A 7 8.83 54.67 3.57
C ALA A 7 9.51 53.38 3.06
N ALA A 8 9.97 52.52 3.98
CA ALA A 8 10.40 51.17 3.60
C ALA A 8 9.19 50.24 3.66
N TYR A 9 8.75 49.80 2.48
CA TYR A 9 7.67 48.84 2.28
C TYR A 9 7.91 47.55 3.08
N PHE A 10 6.91 47.16 3.85
CA PHE A 10 6.79 45.86 4.50
C PHE A 10 6.58 44.79 3.41
N THR A 11 7.66 44.16 2.94
CA THR A 11 7.57 42.87 2.25
C THR A 11 7.60 41.77 3.31
N CYS A 12 6.44 41.45 3.89
CA CYS A 12 6.23 40.15 4.52
C CYS A 12 6.26 39.09 3.40
N LEU A 13 7.44 38.56 3.13
CA LEU A 13 7.59 37.26 2.48
C LEU A 13 6.97 36.23 3.42
N PHE A 14 5.70 35.87 3.18
CA PHE A 14 5.14 34.60 3.60
C PHE A 14 5.95 33.50 2.90
N ALA A 15 7.08 33.12 3.49
CA ALA A 15 7.75 31.88 3.18
C ALA A 15 6.75 30.77 3.52
N THR A 16 6.07 30.26 2.49
CA THR A 16 5.37 29.00 2.58
C THR A 16 6.46 27.95 2.83
N VAL A 17 6.65 27.60 4.10
CA VAL A 17 7.57 26.53 4.50
C VAL A 17 7.09 25.27 3.76
N SER A 18 7.82 24.90 2.71
CA SER A 18 7.66 23.59 2.08
C SER A 18 7.92 22.55 3.17
N CYS A 19 6.85 21.90 3.63
CA CYS A 19 6.93 20.90 4.69
C CYS A 19 7.57 19.65 4.06
N GLY A 20 8.90 19.54 4.19
CA GLY A 20 9.65 18.34 3.85
C GLY A 20 9.54 17.30 4.97
N CYS A 21 9.94 16.06 4.68
CA CYS A 21 10.03 15.01 5.69
C CYS A 21 10.96 15.42 6.85
N LEU A 22 10.43 15.43 8.08
CA LEU A 22 11.19 15.71 9.30
C LEU A 22 11.34 14.44 10.13
N THR A 23 12.50 13.81 10.02
CA THR A 23 12.84 12.58 10.77
C THR A 23 13.55 12.84 12.09
N GLN A 24 14.00 14.07 12.32
CA GLN A 24 14.85 14.41 13.46
C GLN A 24 14.10 14.27 14.80
N LEU A 25 14.75 13.59 15.75
CA LEU A 25 14.34 13.56 17.15
C LEU A 25 15.11 14.61 17.97
N TYR A 26 14.40 15.33 18.82
CA TYR A 26 14.91 16.33 19.74
C TYR A 26 15.08 15.72 21.12
N LYS A 27 16.33 15.50 21.53
CA LYS A 27 16.67 15.05 22.89
C LYS A 27 16.53 16.20 23.89
N ASN A 28 16.24 15.86 25.14
CA ASN A 28 16.05 16.80 26.25
C ASN A 28 15.02 17.90 25.96
N THR A 29 14.03 17.60 25.11
CA THR A 29 13.06 18.57 24.62
C THR A 29 11.65 18.02 24.80
N PHE A 30 10.77 18.87 25.32
CA PHE A 30 9.35 18.61 25.44
C PHE A 30 8.54 19.72 24.75
N PHE A 31 7.64 19.37 23.84
CA PHE A 31 6.70 20.33 23.25
C PHE A 31 5.56 20.69 24.21
N LYS A 32 5.41 21.98 24.53
CA LYS A 32 4.36 22.48 25.45
C LYS A 32 3.04 22.72 24.70
N GLY A 33 1.95 22.19 25.26
CA GLY A 33 0.59 22.34 24.73
C GLY A 33 0.30 21.49 23.50
N GLY A 34 -0.81 21.79 22.84
CA GLY A 34 -1.26 21.11 21.61
C GLY A 34 -1.67 19.64 21.79
N ASP A 35 -1.90 19.20 23.03
CA ASP A 35 -2.18 17.81 23.36
C ASP A 35 -3.49 17.31 22.74
N LEU A 36 -3.42 16.22 21.99
CA LEU A 36 -4.56 15.51 21.41
C LEU A 36 -4.99 14.34 22.30
N THR A 37 -4.02 13.47 22.61
CA THR A 37 -4.22 12.25 23.39
C THR A 37 -2.87 11.76 23.90
N ALA A 38 -2.91 10.93 24.94
CA ALA A 38 -1.74 10.30 25.53
C ALA A 38 -1.93 8.78 25.58
N MET A 39 -0.84 8.04 25.35
CA MET A 39 -0.77 6.58 25.42
C MET A 39 0.61 6.15 25.93
N TYR A 40 0.81 4.85 26.13
CA TYR A 40 2.12 4.31 26.50
C TYR A 40 2.78 3.63 25.32
N THR A 41 4.06 3.93 25.08
CA THR A 41 4.87 3.30 24.05
C THR A 41 6.22 2.88 24.63
N PRO A 42 6.85 1.81 24.13
CA PRO A 42 8.11 1.32 24.71
C PRO A 42 9.30 2.26 24.46
N ASN A 43 9.27 3.03 23.37
CA ASN A 43 10.32 3.95 22.96
C ASN A 43 9.72 5.14 22.16
N ALA A 44 10.60 6.07 21.77
CA ALA A 44 10.23 7.27 21.03
C ALA A 44 9.87 6.96 19.57
N GLU A 45 10.51 5.96 18.96
CA GLU A 45 10.27 5.52 17.59
C GLU A 45 8.85 4.97 17.44
N HIS A 46 8.38 4.16 18.39
CA HIS A 46 7.01 3.70 18.42
C HIS A 46 6.03 4.85 18.68
N CYS A 47 6.39 5.83 19.52
CA CYS A 47 5.58 7.04 19.72
C CYS A 47 5.45 7.87 18.42
N GLN A 48 6.55 8.01 17.66
CA GLN A 48 6.55 8.66 16.36
C GLN A 48 5.64 7.93 15.37
N MET A 49 5.66 6.60 15.36
CA MET A 49 4.77 5.78 14.53
C MET A 49 3.31 6.00 14.91
N MET A 50 2.96 5.99 16.20
CA MET A 50 1.59 6.30 16.66
C MET A 50 1.16 7.70 16.21
N CYS A 51 2.04 8.70 16.31
CA CYS A 51 1.77 10.05 15.78
C CYS A 51 1.56 10.04 14.25
N THR A 52 2.37 9.27 13.53
CA THR A 52 2.32 9.16 12.07
C THR A 52 1.01 8.59 11.57
N PHE A 53 0.42 7.61 12.26
CA PHE A 53 -0.87 7.03 11.88
C PHE A 53 -2.08 7.75 12.51
N HIS A 54 -1.90 8.50 13.59
CA HIS A 54 -2.98 9.29 14.19
C HIS A 54 -3.46 10.42 13.23
N PRO A 55 -4.76 10.57 12.93
CA PRO A 55 -5.26 11.45 11.86
C PRO A 55 -4.85 12.93 11.93
N ARG A 56 -4.65 13.45 13.15
CA ARG A 56 -4.30 14.85 13.43
C ARG A 56 -2.90 15.11 13.97
N CYS A 57 -2.17 14.07 14.40
CA CYS A 57 -0.91 14.31 15.11
C CYS A 57 0.16 14.80 14.15
N LEU A 58 0.86 15.87 14.51
CA LEU A 58 1.99 16.42 13.77
C LEU A 58 3.30 16.31 14.55
N LEU A 59 3.19 16.35 15.88
CA LEU A 59 4.29 16.46 16.83
C LEU A 59 4.04 15.48 17.98
N PHE A 60 5.10 15.01 18.61
CA PHE A 60 4.97 14.21 19.81
C PHE A 60 6.04 14.55 20.85
N SER A 61 5.73 14.23 22.10
CA SER A 61 6.71 14.16 23.20
C SER A 61 6.64 12.79 23.84
N PHE A 62 7.78 12.18 24.09
CA PHE A 62 7.94 10.89 24.75
C PHE A 62 8.73 11.07 26.05
N LEU A 63 8.29 10.39 27.09
CA LEU A 63 8.91 10.36 28.41
C LEU A 63 9.54 8.97 28.65
N PRO A 64 10.84 8.78 28.38
CA PRO A 64 11.57 7.58 28.77
C PRO A 64 11.52 7.34 30.28
N GLU A 65 11.92 6.13 30.69
CA GLU A 65 12.02 5.74 32.10
C GLU A 65 12.75 6.78 32.98
N SER A 66 13.90 7.27 32.52
CA SER A 66 14.80 8.16 33.27
C SER A 66 14.36 9.64 33.31
N SER A 67 13.22 9.97 32.72
CA SER A 67 12.77 11.37 32.56
C SER A 67 11.90 11.88 33.71
N THR A 68 11.36 10.99 34.55
CA THR A 68 10.44 11.35 35.63
C THR A 68 10.45 10.35 36.79
N ASN A 69 10.35 10.88 38.01
CA ASN A 69 10.16 10.08 39.22
C ASN A 69 8.72 9.58 39.37
N ASP A 70 7.76 10.22 38.69
CA ASP A 70 6.37 9.80 38.63
C ASP A 70 6.25 8.53 37.76
N THR A 71 6.06 7.39 38.41
CA THR A 71 6.03 6.07 37.76
C THR A 71 4.86 5.88 36.81
N ASP A 72 3.84 6.72 36.88
CA ASP A 72 2.67 6.64 36.00
C ASP A 72 2.83 7.51 34.75
N LYS A 73 3.83 8.40 34.72
CA LYS A 73 4.18 9.18 33.52
C LYS A 73 5.30 8.55 32.68
N ARG A 74 5.99 7.55 33.20
CA ARG A 74 7.03 6.81 32.47
C ARG A 74 6.45 6.13 31.25
N PHE A 75 7.21 6.11 30.16
CA PHE A 75 6.80 5.59 28.85
C PHE A 75 5.60 6.33 28.23
N GLY A 76 5.26 7.51 28.76
CA GLY A 76 4.18 8.33 28.24
C GLY A 76 4.53 8.91 26.87
N CYS A 77 3.66 8.70 25.91
CA CYS A 77 3.69 9.25 24.55
C CYS A 77 2.53 10.22 24.38
N PHE A 78 2.85 11.49 24.17
CA PHE A 78 1.90 12.60 24.07
C PHE A 78 1.82 13.04 22.61
N LEU A 79 0.69 12.76 21.95
CA LEU A 79 0.43 13.15 20.58
C LEU A 79 -0.11 14.57 20.52
N LYS A 80 0.39 15.38 19.58
CA LYS A 80 0.11 16.82 19.55
C LYS A 80 -0.20 17.34 18.14
N ASP A 81 -1.04 18.35 18.06
CA ASP A 81 -1.35 19.15 16.86
C ASP A 81 -0.96 20.62 17.10
N SER A 82 -0.69 21.33 16.01
CA SER A 82 -0.50 22.78 16.01
C SER A 82 -0.93 23.37 14.69
N ALA A 83 -1.65 24.50 14.73
CA ALA A 83 -2.07 25.21 13.53
C ALA A 83 -0.88 25.68 12.68
N THR A 84 0.24 26.02 13.32
CA THR A 84 1.48 26.45 12.65
C THR A 84 2.40 25.28 12.28
N GLY A 85 2.07 24.04 12.69
CA GLY A 85 2.94 22.88 12.56
C GLY A 85 4.12 22.85 13.54
N THR A 86 4.21 23.83 14.45
CA THR A 86 5.28 23.96 15.45
C THR A 86 4.70 24.25 16.84
N LEU A 87 5.41 23.84 17.89
CA LEU A 87 5.04 24.13 19.28
C LEU A 87 6.25 24.68 20.06
N PRO A 88 6.01 25.47 21.12
CA PRO A 88 7.09 25.92 22.00
C PRO A 88 7.87 24.74 22.59
N LYS A 89 9.19 24.79 22.47
CA LYS A 89 10.11 23.79 23.01
C LYS A 89 10.51 24.17 24.43
N MET A 90 10.35 23.25 25.36
CA MET A 90 10.86 23.35 26.73
C MET A 90 12.02 22.38 26.91
N SER A 91 13.08 22.81 27.58
CA SER A 91 14.16 21.91 27.99
C SER A 91 13.66 21.04 29.14
N TRP A 92 13.64 19.73 28.95
CA TRP A 92 13.31 18.75 29.99
C TRP A 92 14.23 17.55 29.85
N ALA A 93 15.08 17.33 30.85
CA ALA A 93 16.09 16.28 30.85
C ALA A 93 15.50 14.89 30.52
N ASN A 94 16.21 14.15 29.68
CA ASN A 94 15.90 12.79 29.24
C ASN A 94 14.56 12.63 28.50
N THR A 95 13.90 13.70 28.09
CA THR A 95 12.70 13.62 27.22
C THR A 95 13.09 13.59 25.75
N ILE A 96 12.23 12.99 24.90
CA ILE A 96 12.46 12.91 23.46
C ILE A 96 11.22 13.43 22.74
N SER A 97 11.36 14.44 21.91
CA SER A 97 10.29 14.98 21.07
C SER A 97 10.60 14.79 19.59
N GLY A 98 9.59 14.83 18.73
CA GLY A 98 9.79 14.71 17.29
C GLY A 98 8.55 15.05 16.47
N HIS A 99 8.68 14.91 15.16
CA HIS A 99 7.60 15.12 14.19
C HIS A 99 7.03 13.80 13.69
N SER A 100 5.77 13.82 13.25
CA SER A 100 5.17 12.72 12.51
C SER A 100 5.88 12.51 11.16
N LEU A 101 5.85 11.29 10.63
CA LEU A 101 6.43 10.94 9.33
C LEU A 101 5.44 11.11 8.17
N LYS A 102 4.34 11.86 8.35
CA LYS A 102 3.24 12.00 7.38
C LYS A 102 3.63 12.59 6.02
N GLN A 103 4.88 12.96 5.76
CA GLN A 103 5.38 13.42 4.46
C GLN A 103 6.67 12.71 4.04
N CYS A 104 6.97 11.57 4.67
CA CYS A 104 8.23 10.83 4.49
C CYS A 104 8.13 9.65 3.52
N GLY A 105 6.99 9.46 2.85
CA GLY A 105 6.81 8.47 1.79
C GLY A 105 7.20 7.05 2.23
N HIS A 106 8.27 6.51 1.64
CA HIS A 106 8.80 5.17 1.89
C HIS A 106 9.08 4.82 3.36
N GLN A 107 9.35 5.81 4.21
CA GLN A 107 9.65 5.58 5.63
C GLN A 107 8.40 5.29 6.47
N ILE A 108 7.20 5.47 5.91
CA ILE A 108 5.94 5.22 6.62
C ILE A 108 5.70 3.71 6.69
N SER A 109 5.89 3.13 7.86
CA SER A 109 5.63 1.72 8.12
C SER A 109 4.99 1.53 9.50
N ALA A 110 3.93 0.74 9.55
CA ALA A 110 3.33 0.27 10.82
C ALA A 110 4.05 -0.98 11.37
N CYS A 111 4.99 -1.56 10.61
CA CYS A 111 5.76 -2.73 11.04
C CYS A 111 6.82 -2.33 12.07
N HIS A 112 6.75 -2.96 13.25
CA HIS A 112 7.71 -2.77 14.34
C HIS A 112 8.17 -4.14 14.84
N ARG A 113 9.47 -4.45 14.69
CA ARG A 113 10.01 -5.79 14.99
C ARG A 113 10.66 -5.89 16.36
N ASP A 114 10.90 -4.76 17.02
CA ASP A 114 11.74 -4.72 18.21
C ASP A 114 11.15 -5.52 19.37
N ILE A 115 12.07 -6.12 20.11
CA ILE A 115 11.82 -6.79 21.38
C ILE A 115 12.39 -5.92 22.50
N HIS A 116 11.56 -5.56 23.45
CA HIS A 116 11.90 -4.69 24.56
C HIS A 116 12.13 -5.52 25.82
N LYS A 117 13.40 -5.69 26.19
CA LYS A 117 13.80 -6.41 27.40
C LYS A 117 13.58 -5.54 28.64
N GLY A 118 13.25 -6.18 29.76
CA GLY A 118 13.14 -5.50 31.06
C GLY A 118 11.87 -4.67 31.26
N ILE A 119 10.89 -4.76 30.33
CA ILE A 119 9.61 -4.07 30.44
C ILE A 119 8.45 -5.05 30.29
N ASP A 120 7.39 -4.83 31.06
CA ASP A 120 6.09 -5.49 30.93
C ASP A 120 5.05 -4.51 30.36
N MET A 121 4.59 -4.80 29.14
CA MET A 121 3.51 -4.06 28.49
C MET A 121 2.16 -4.58 28.99
N ARG A 122 1.44 -3.79 29.81
CA ARG A 122 0.15 -4.21 30.42
C ARG A 122 -1.01 -4.07 29.44
N GLY A 123 -1.95 -5.00 29.55
CA GLY A 123 -3.17 -5.08 28.73
C GLY A 123 -4.03 -6.24 29.22
N VAL A 124 -5.11 -6.55 28.50
CA VAL A 124 -5.97 -7.69 28.80
C VAL A 124 -5.25 -8.97 28.37
N ASN A 125 -4.86 -9.80 29.34
CA ASN A 125 -4.29 -11.13 29.07
C ASN A 125 -5.44 -12.07 28.69
N PHE A 126 -5.47 -12.53 27.44
CA PHE A 126 -6.53 -13.45 26.97
C PHE A 126 -6.01 -14.84 26.65
N ASN A 127 -4.69 -15.01 26.50
CA ASN A 127 -4.05 -16.31 26.30
C ASN A 127 -2.69 -16.33 27.02
N ILE A 128 -2.51 -17.33 27.88
CA ILE A 128 -1.30 -17.55 28.68
C ILE A 128 -0.83 -18.97 28.40
N SER A 129 0.42 -19.13 27.98
CA SER A 129 0.93 -20.44 27.56
C SER A 129 2.46 -20.53 27.69
N LYS A 130 2.99 -21.75 27.79
CA LYS A 130 4.43 -21.98 27.77
C LYS A 130 4.97 -21.94 26.34
N VAL A 131 6.16 -21.36 26.16
CA VAL A 131 6.93 -21.30 24.91
C VAL A 131 8.42 -21.33 25.23
N GLU A 132 9.26 -21.69 24.27
CA GLU A 132 10.70 -21.85 24.48
C GLU A 132 11.47 -20.54 24.36
N SER A 133 10.96 -19.59 23.56
CA SER A 133 11.65 -18.31 23.30
C SER A 133 10.71 -17.11 23.15
N VAL A 134 11.30 -15.91 23.19
CA VAL A 134 10.56 -14.66 22.96
C VAL A 134 10.10 -14.53 21.52
N GLU A 135 10.88 -15.04 20.56
CA GLU A 135 10.54 -15.09 19.14
C GLU A 135 9.35 -16.02 18.89
N GLU A 136 9.28 -17.16 19.58
CA GLU A 136 8.12 -18.04 19.54
C GLU A 136 6.87 -17.36 20.12
N CYS A 137 7.02 -16.62 21.23
CA CYS A 137 5.93 -15.81 21.78
C CYS A 137 5.45 -14.74 20.80
N GLN A 138 6.38 -14.05 20.11
CA GLN A 138 6.06 -13.05 19.09
C GLN A 138 5.35 -13.67 17.89
N LYS A 139 5.80 -14.84 17.43
CA LYS A 139 5.13 -15.61 16.37
C LYS A 139 3.71 -16.00 16.80
N LYS A 140 3.54 -16.49 18.02
CA LYS A 140 2.22 -16.85 18.58
C LYS A 140 1.28 -15.64 18.67
N CYS A 141 1.78 -14.47 19.08
CA CYS A 141 1.02 -13.23 19.03
C CYS A 141 0.64 -12.85 17.58
N THR A 142 1.61 -12.88 16.69
CA THR A 142 1.43 -12.58 15.26
C THR A 142 0.38 -13.49 14.61
N ASN A 143 0.25 -14.72 15.10
CA ASN A 143 -0.70 -15.73 14.63
C ASN A 143 -1.99 -15.85 15.47
N SER A 144 -2.22 -14.94 16.41
CA SER A 144 -3.47 -14.85 17.17
C SER A 144 -4.27 -13.64 16.72
N ILE A 145 -5.53 -13.82 16.29
CA ILE A 145 -6.33 -12.75 15.66
C ILE A 145 -6.45 -11.49 16.54
N HIS A 146 -6.64 -11.68 17.85
CA HIS A 146 -6.80 -10.58 18.82
C HIS A 146 -5.50 -10.04 19.39
N CYS A 147 -4.35 -10.70 19.17
CA CYS A 147 -3.12 -10.26 19.84
C CYS A 147 -2.53 -9.02 19.16
N GLN A 148 -2.36 -7.96 19.95
CA GLN A 148 -1.72 -6.71 19.54
C GLN A 148 -0.28 -6.63 20.05
N PHE A 149 -0.04 -7.08 21.28
CA PHE A 149 1.28 -7.12 21.92
C PHE A 149 1.35 -8.26 22.94
N PHE A 150 2.56 -8.57 23.40
CA PHE A 150 2.80 -9.69 24.31
C PHE A 150 3.87 -9.34 25.35
N THR A 151 3.89 -10.11 26.44
CA THR A 151 5.02 -10.18 27.38
C THR A 151 5.44 -11.64 27.54
N TYR A 152 6.74 -11.90 27.41
CA TYR A 152 7.37 -13.19 27.66
C TYR A 152 8.19 -13.13 28.95
N ALA A 153 7.87 -14.00 29.91
CA ALA A 153 8.67 -14.19 31.11
C ALA A 153 9.74 -15.25 30.84
N THR A 154 11.00 -14.86 31.00
CA THR A 154 12.15 -15.71 30.64
C THR A 154 12.36 -16.86 31.63
N ARG A 155 13.26 -17.80 31.30
CA ARG A 155 13.67 -18.90 32.19
C ARG A 155 14.22 -18.45 33.55
N THR A 156 14.73 -17.23 33.65
CA THR A 156 15.27 -16.64 34.89
C THR A 156 14.27 -15.76 35.63
N PHE A 157 12.99 -15.77 35.22
CA PHE A 157 11.95 -15.01 35.92
C PHE A 157 11.78 -15.49 37.38
N TYR A 158 11.57 -14.54 38.29
CA TYR A 158 11.63 -14.79 39.74
C TYR A 158 10.60 -15.82 40.19
N ASN A 159 9.36 -15.74 39.67
CA ASN A 159 8.32 -16.72 39.94
C ASN A 159 8.48 -17.92 39.00
N ALA A 160 8.78 -19.08 39.58
CA ALA A 160 8.98 -20.35 38.86
C ALA A 160 7.78 -20.75 37.99
N GLU A 161 6.55 -20.46 38.45
CA GLU A 161 5.31 -20.77 37.73
C GLU A 161 5.22 -20.00 36.39
N TYR A 162 5.77 -18.79 36.34
CA TYR A 162 5.72 -17.93 35.16
C TYR A 162 6.95 -18.05 34.24
N ARG A 163 7.95 -18.86 34.59
CA ARG A 163 9.13 -19.06 33.72
C ARG A 163 8.72 -19.65 32.38
N ASN A 164 9.26 -19.12 31.28
CA ASN A 164 8.93 -19.52 29.92
C ASN A 164 7.45 -19.31 29.56
N THR A 165 6.77 -18.38 30.22
CA THR A 165 5.36 -18.07 29.96
C THR A 165 5.22 -16.89 29.00
N CYS A 166 4.48 -17.10 27.92
CA CYS A 166 4.04 -16.11 26.97
C CYS A 166 2.61 -15.64 27.31
N LEU A 167 2.45 -14.33 27.50
CA LEU A 167 1.17 -13.67 27.75
C LEU A 167 0.78 -12.85 26.52
N LEU A 168 -0.26 -13.28 25.80
CA LEU A 168 -0.82 -12.54 24.66
C LEU A 168 -1.85 -11.53 25.13
N LYS A 169 -1.78 -10.31 24.58
CA LYS A 169 -2.54 -9.17 25.11
C LYS A 169 -3.16 -8.32 24.00
N HIS A 170 -4.23 -7.63 24.39
CA HIS A 170 -4.85 -6.56 23.62
C HIS A 170 -5.32 -5.42 24.53
N SER A 171 -5.66 -4.29 23.93
CA SER A 171 -6.25 -3.13 24.60
C SER A 171 -7.20 -2.40 23.66
N ALA A 172 -8.00 -1.47 24.19
CA ALA A 172 -8.88 -0.64 23.37
C ALA A 172 -8.13 0.27 22.38
N GLY A 173 -6.88 0.66 22.67
CA GLY A 173 -6.12 1.59 21.83
C GLY A 173 -5.11 0.93 20.88
N GLY A 174 -4.92 -0.39 20.94
CA GLY A 174 -3.79 -1.05 20.26
C GLY A 174 -2.45 -0.93 21.00
N THR A 175 -2.37 -0.05 21.99
CA THR A 175 -1.17 0.21 22.81
C THR A 175 -1.33 -0.31 24.23
N PRO A 176 -0.24 -0.58 24.95
CA PRO A 176 -0.31 -0.95 26.36
C PRO A 176 -1.07 0.08 27.21
N THR A 177 -1.83 -0.40 28.21
CA THR A 177 -2.53 0.48 29.17
C THR A 177 -1.59 1.06 30.21
N SER A 178 -0.43 0.44 30.42
CA SER A 178 0.73 0.96 31.13
C SER A 178 1.96 0.13 30.76
N ILE A 179 3.15 0.69 30.99
CA ILE A 179 4.42 -0.03 30.85
C ILE A 179 5.16 0.05 32.18
N LYS A 180 5.54 -1.10 32.73
CA LYS A 180 6.27 -1.18 34.00
C LYS A 180 7.61 -1.87 33.78
N LEU A 181 8.64 -1.40 34.49
CA LEU A 181 9.93 -2.08 34.54
C LEU A 181 9.76 -3.40 35.28
N LEU A 182 10.28 -4.47 34.68
CA LEU A 182 10.24 -5.78 35.28
C LEU A 182 11.45 -6.58 34.79
N ALA A 183 12.30 -7.01 35.70
CA ALA A 183 13.47 -7.80 35.35
C ALA A 183 13.06 -9.17 34.78
N ASN A 184 13.90 -9.73 33.91
CA ASN A 184 13.73 -11.07 33.34
C ASN A 184 12.43 -11.29 32.54
N VAL A 185 11.86 -10.22 31.96
CA VAL A 185 10.82 -10.30 30.93
C VAL A 185 11.26 -9.61 29.64
N ALA A 186 10.58 -9.93 28.55
CA ALA A 186 10.70 -9.23 27.27
C ALA A 186 9.31 -9.04 26.66
N SER A 187 9.00 -7.83 26.21
CA SER A 187 7.72 -7.52 25.57
C SER A 187 7.92 -7.12 24.12
N GLY A 188 6.91 -7.34 23.27
CA GLY A 188 6.95 -6.94 21.86
C GLY A 188 5.56 -6.78 21.27
N PHE A 189 5.50 -6.33 20.02
CA PHE A 189 4.25 -6.18 19.27
C PHE A 189 4.04 -7.32 18.28
N SER A 190 2.78 -7.50 17.90
CA SER A 190 2.35 -8.39 16.82
C SER A 190 2.94 -7.93 15.48
N LEU A 191 3.44 -8.87 14.68
CA LEU A 191 4.04 -8.58 13.37
C LEU A 191 3.03 -8.65 12.21
N LYS A 192 1.72 -8.57 12.49
CA LYS A 192 0.69 -8.48 11.44
C LYS A 192 0.93 -7.29 10.50
N PRO A 193 1.25 -6.07 10.99
CA PRO A 193 1.58 -4.94 10.11
C PRO A 193 2.86 -5.13 9.27
N CYS A 194 3.68 -6.15 9.58
CA CYS A 194 4.84 -6.56 8.81
C CYS A 194 4.52 -7.58 7.71
N ALA A 195 3.24 -7.95 7.54
CA ALA A 195 2.79 -9.02 6.66
C ALA A 195 3.38 -10.41 7.00
N LEU A 196 3.58 -10.70 8.29
CA LEU A 196 4.19 -11.97 8.77
C LEU A 196 3.18 -12.95 9.40
N SER A 197 1.88 -12.67 9.31
CA SER A 197 0.82 -13.47 9.93
C SER A 197 0.50 -14.75 9.15
N GLU A 198 0.56 -15.91 9.81
CA GLU A 198 0.21 -17.22 9.24
C GLU A 198 -1.30 -17.50 9.17
N ILE A 199 -2.14 -16.65 9.76
CA ILE A 199 -3.61 -16.77 9.73
C ILE A 199 -4.15 -16.70 8.28
N GLY A 200 -3.47 -15.96 7.40
CA GLY A 200 -4.03 -15.58 6.09
C GLY A 200 -5.08 -14.47 6.23
N CYS A 201 -5.67 -14.07 5.11
CA CYS A 201 -6.71 -13.03 5.10
C CYS A 201 -7.84 -13.34 4.12
N ARG A 202 -9.03 -12.85 4.45
CA ARG A 202 -10.22 -12.96 3.59
C ARG A 202 -10.33 -11.68 2.78
N ARG A 203 -10.16 -11.77 1.47
CA ARG A 203 -10.29 -10.62 0.56
C ARG A 203 -11.70 -10.41 0.03
N ASN A 204 -12.60 -11.34 0.32
CA ASN A 204 -13.98 -11.30 -0.12
C ASN A 204 -14.67 -10.03 0.39
N ILE A 205 -15.31 -9.35 -0.54
CA ILE A 205 -16.25 -8.27 -0.29
C ILE A 205 -17.64 -8.81 -0.64
N PHE A 206 -18.58 -8.72 0.29
CA PHE A 206 -19.92 -9.25 0.15
C PHE A 206 -20.88 -8.11 -0.11
N GLN A 207 -21.56 -8.15 -1.25
CA GLN A 207 -22.64 -7.22 -1.56
C GLN A 207 -23.94 -7.70 -0.91
N HIS A 208 -24.75 -6.74 -0.48
CA HIS A 208 -26.05 -6.98 0.15
C HIS A 208 -26.01 -7.91 1.36
N LEU A 209 -24.94 -7.82 2.15
CA LEU A 209 -24.72 -8.61 3.34
C LEU A 209 -24.22 -7.70 4.45
N ALA A 210 -24.83 -7.79 5.62
CA ALA A 210 -24.44 -7.06 6.82
C ALA A 210 -23.88 -8.01 7.89
N PHE A 211 -22.78 -7.62 8.51
CA PHE A 211 -22.27 -8.25 9.72
C PHE A 211 -22.81 -7.55 10.97
N TRP A 212 -23.35 -8.33 11.90
CA TRP A 212 -23.89 -7.86 13.18
C TRP A 212 -23.03 -8.37 14.33
N ASP A 213 -22.18 -7.50 14.85
CA ASP A 213 -21.32 -7.73 16.02
C ASP A 213 -20.97 -6.38 16.67
N VAL A 214 -19.97 -6.35 17.55
CA VAL A 214 -19.57 -5.17 18.33
C VAL A 214 -18.97 -4.09 17.43
N ASP A 215 -19.59 -2.91 17.41
CA ASP A 215 -19.05 -1.72 16.76
C ASP A 215 -17.92 -1.11 17.60
N VAL A 216 -16.72 -1.01 17.02
CA VAL A 216 -15.55 -0.38 17.64
C VAL A 216 -15.36 1.07 17.18
N ALA A 217 -15.86 1.42 15.98
CA ALA A 217 -15.88 2.79 15.48
C ALA A 217 -16.91 2.97 14.36
N ARG A 218 -17.30 4.21 14.13
CA ARG A 218 -18.19 4.63 13.03
C ARG A 218 -17.56 5.81 12.31
N VAL A 219 -17.33 5.66 11.01
CA VAL A 219 -16.73 6.70 10.15
C VAL A 219 -17.51 6.85 8.84
N VAL A 220 -17.40 7.98 8.16
CA VAL A 220 -18.06 8.20 6.86
C VAL A 220 -17.05 8.04 5.73
N THR A 221 -17.34 7.16 4.78
CA THR A 221 -16.43 6.82 3.67
C THR A 221 -17.14 6.85 2.33
N PRO A 222 -16.50 7.29 1.25
CA PRO A 222 -17.15 7.38 -0.06
C PRO A 222 -17.40 6.00 -0.70
N ASP A 223 -16.67 4.96 -0.32
CA ASP A 223 -16.88 3.59 -0.78
C ASP A 223 -16.37 2.55 0.23
N ALA A 224 -16.72 1.29 -0.02
CA ALA A 224 -16.35 0.15 0.84
C ALA A 224 -14.83 -0.13 0.87
N PHE A 225 -14.06 0.31 -0.13
CA PHE A 225 -12.61 0.08 -0.17
C PHE A 225 -11.87 1.03 0.78
N VAL A 226 -12.35 2.28 0.87
CA VAL A 226 -11.91 3.22 1.91
C VAL A 226 -12.25 2.66 3.29
N CYS A 227 -13.49 2.17 3.48
CA CYS A 227 -13.91 1.51 4.72
C CYS A 227 -13.02 0.31 5.10
N GLN A 228 -12.68 -0.56 4.15
CA GLN A 228 -11.77 -1.69 4.37
C GLN A 228 -10.37 -1.24 4.81
N THR A 229 -9.83 -0.20 4.19
CA THR A 229 -8.49 0.30 4.51
C THR A 229 -8.46 0.92 5.90
N ILE A 230 -9.48 1.70 6.27
CA ILE A 230 -9.63 2.22 7.64
C ILE A 230 -9.73 1.06 8.64
N CYS A 231 -10.56 0.04 8.36
CA CYS A 231 -10.64 -1.16 9.20
C CYS A 231 -9.27 -1.86 9.33
N THR A 232 -8.51 -1.96 8.24
CA THR A 232 -7.20 -2.63 8.22
C THR A 232 -6.20 -1.99 9.17
N TYR A 233 -6.23 -0.66 9.30
CA TYR A 233 -5.32 0.10 10.15
C TYR A 233 -5.91 0.48 11.52
N HIS A 234 -7.17 0.13 11.79
CA HIS A 234 -7.80 0.34 13.08
C HIS A 234 -7.48 -0.84 14.03
N PRO A 235 -6.88 -0.60 15.22
CA PRO A 235 -6.32 -1.68 16.06
C PRO A 235 -7.27 -2.81 16.47
N ASN A 236 -8.57 -2.51 16.57
CA ASN A 236 -9.58 -3.48 16.99
C ASN A 236 -10.55 -3.89 15.87
N CYS A 237 -10.37 -3.41 14.63
CA CYS A 237 -11.28 -3.77 13.55
C CYS A 237 -10.83 -5.06 12.89
N LEU A 238 -11.71 -6.06 12.88
CA LEU A 238 -11.48 -7.35 12.22
C LEU A 238 -12.29 -7.47 10.93
N PHE A 239 -13.44 -6.82 10.88
CA PHE A 239 -14.33 -6.80 9.73
C PHE A 239 -15.22 -5.55 9.79
N PHE A 240 -15.94 -5.27 8.71
CA PHE A 240 -16.75 -4.06 8.60
C PHE A 240 -18.08 -4.29 7.87
N THR A 241 -19.00 -3.36 8.07
CA THR A 241 -20.23 -3.21 7.27
C THR A 241 -20.32 -1.77 6.79
N PHE A 242 -20.44 -1.57 5.49
CA PHE A 242 -20.57 -0.28 4.83
C PHE A 242 -21.99 -0.11 4.29
N HIS A 243 -22.65 0.98 4.66
CA HIS A 243 -23.94 1.39 4.12
C HIS A 243 -23.71 2.24 2.88
N THR A 244 -24.21 1.78 1.74
CA THR A 244 -24.02 2.46 0.44
C THR A 244 -24.83 3.77 0.36
N THR A 245 -24.66 4.49 -0.74
CA THR A 245 -25.45 5.70 -1.05
C THR A 245 -26.93 5.42 -1.24
N ALA A 246 -27.30 4.18 -1.60
CA ALA A 246 -28.68 3.75 -1.77
C ALA A 246 -29.36 3.34 -0.45
N TRP A 247 -28.69 3.48 0.70
CA TRP A 247 -29.27 3.14 1.99
C TRP A 247 -30.51 4.00 2.30
N HIS A 248 -31.56 3.37 2.82
CA HIS A 248 -32.87 3.98 3.02
C HIS A 248 -32.86 5.15 4.03
N LEU A 249 -32.03 5.08 5.08
CA LEU A 249 -31.87 6.17 6.05
C LEU A 249 -30.75 7.12 5.63
N GLU A 250 -31.11 8.34 5.22
CA GLU A 250 -30.17 9.41 4.84
C GLU A 250 -29.02 9.61 5.85
N PRO A 251 -29.23 9.66 7.20
CA PRO A 251 -28.15 9.88 8.16
C PRO A 251 -27.16 8.71 8.27
N GLN A 252 -27.50 7.56 7.70
CA GLN A 252 -26.69 6.34 7.72
C GLN A 252 -26.06 6.01 6.36
N ARG A 253 -26.28 6.82 5.32
CA ARG A 253 -25.61 6.64 4.03
C ARG A 253 -24.11 6.91 4.16
N ASN A 254 -23.32 6.14 3.43
CA ASN A 254 -21.85 6.22 3.43
C ASN A 254 -21.21 5.91 4.79
N VAL A 255 -21.96 5.32 5.72
CA VAL A 255 -21.44 4.99 7.04
C VAL A 255 -20.73 3.65 6.98
N CYS A 256 -19.48 3.65 7.44
CA CYS A 256 -18.63 2.50 7.64
C CYS A 256 -18.61 2.15 9.14
N PHE A 257 -19.13 0.98 9.47
CA PHE A 257 -19.10 0.41 10.80
C PHE A 257 -17.92 -0.54 10.92
N LEU A 258 -16.94 -0.17 11.76
CA LEU A 258 -15.79 -0.99 12.08
C LEU A 258 -16.17 -1.94 13.20
N LYS A 259 -15.96 -3.24 13.01
CA LYS A 259 -16.52 -4.27 13.89
C LYS A 259 -15.47 -5.28 14.36
N THR A 260 -15.79 -5.90 15.50
CA THR A 260 -15.02 -7.01 16.09
C THR A 260 -15.96 -8.02 16.74
N SER A 261 -15.46 -9.22 17.02
CA SER A 261 -16.18 -10.27 17.75
C SER A 261 -15.23 -11.09 18.61
N LYS A 262 -15.77 -11.79 19.62
CA LYS A 262 -14.96 -12.67 20.47
C LYS A 262 -14.29 -13.80 19.68
N SER A 263 -14.97 -14.36 18.68
CA SER A 263 -14.44 -15.43 17.81
C SER A 263 -13.42 -14.92 16.79
N GLY A 264 -13.41 -13.62 16.50
CA GLY A 264 -12.59 -13.03 15.43
C GLY A 264 -13.23 -13.14 14.03
N THR A 265 -14.42 -13.71 13.93
CA THR A 265 -15.23 -13.78 12.70
C THR A 265 -16.64 -13.28 12.95
N PRO A 266 -17.36 -12.77 11.94
CA PRO A 266 -18.74 -12.33 12.09
C PRO A 266 -19.63 -13.45 12.65
N SER A 267 -20.45 -13.16 13.66
CA SER A 267 -21.29 -14.18 14.31
C SER A 267 -22.54 -14.50 13.49
N SER A 268 -23.17 -13.47 12.92
CA SER A 268 -24.43 -13.59 12.19
C SER A 268 -24.43 -12.68 10.95
N PRO A 269 -23.94 -13.16 9.79
CA PRO A 269 -24.12 -12.46 8.52
C PRO A 269 -25.58 -12.54 8.09
N THR A 270 -26.22 -11.40 7.80
CA THR A 270 -27.60 -11.37 7.30
C THR A 270 -27.67 -10.70 5.93
N PRO A 271 -28.48 -11.22 4.99
CA PRO A 271 -28.80 -10.50 3.77
C PRO A 271 -29.43 -9.15 4.11
N GLN A 272 -28.89 -8.09 3.53
CA GLN A 272 -29.35 -6.72 3.76
C GLN A 272 -29.03 -5.88 2.52
N GLU A 273 -30.04 -5.44 1.78
CA GLU A 273 -29.84 -4.63 0.59
C GLU A 273 -29.07 -3.34 0.87
N ASN A 274 -28.37 -2.83 -0.13
CA ASN A 274 -27.60 -1.58 -0.04
C ASN A 274 -26.49 -1.56 1.04
N THR A 275 -26.04 -2.73 1.49
CA THR A 275 -24.86 -2.90 2.35
C THR A 275 -23.72 -3.61 1.62
N ILE A 276 -22.49 -3.36 2.06
CA ILE A 276 -21.30 -4.07 1.63
C ILE A 276 -20.47 -4.42 2.86
N SER A 277 -20.17 -5.69 3.08
CA SER A 277 -19.35 -6.15 4.20
C SER A 277 -18.03 -6.76 3.73
N GLY A 278 -17.02 -6.73 4.60
CA GLY A 278 -15.70 -7.26 4.29
C GLY A 278 -14.82 -7.41 5.52
N TYR A 279 -13.58 -7.85 5.32
CA TYR A 279 -12.64 -8.12 6.40
C TYR A 279 -11.45 -7.14 6.39
N SER A 280 -10.85 -6.96 7.56
CA SER A 280 -9.53 -6.35 7.71
C SER A 280 -8.49 -7.16 6.93
N LEU A 281 -7.57 -6.47 6.27
CA LEU A 281 -6.49 -7.09 5.50
C LEU A 281 -5.20 -7.22 6.31
N LEU A 282 -5.22 -6.87 7.61
CA LEU A 282 -4.01 -6.77 8.44
C LEU A 282 -3.29 -8.11 8.61
N THR A 283 -4.00 -9.23 8.52
CA THR A 283 -3.45 -10.58 8.64
C THR A 283 -2.93 -11.16 7.33
N CYS A 284 -3.02 -10.42 6.21
CA CYS A 284 -2.50 -10.88 4.93
C CYS A 284 -0.97 -11.05 5.01
N LYS A 285 -0.45 -12.19 4.51
CA LYS A 285 0.99 -12.39 4.28
C LYS A 285 1.54 -11.58 3.10
N GLN A 286 0.65 -11.04 2.26
CA GLN A 286 1.01 -10.20 1.12
C GLN A 286 1.19 -8.73 1.54
N ARG A 287 1.56 -7.87 0.59
CA ARG A 287 1.62 -6.41 0.81
C ARG A 287 0.25 -5.89 1.28
N LEU A 288 0.23 -5.27 2.45
CA LEU A 288 -0.93 -4.58 3.00
C LEU A 288 -1.37 -3.43 2.09
N PRO A 289 -2.68 -3.09 2.04
CA PRO A 289 -3.13 -1.90 1.31
C PRO A 289 -2.37 -0.68 1.82
N GLU A 290 -2.04 0.27 0.94
CA GLU A 290 -1.41 1.50 1.41
C GLU A 290 -2.36 2.26 2.35
N PRO A 291 -1.84 2.93 3.40
CA PRO A 291 -2.66 3.66 4.36
C PRO A 291 -3.16 5.00 3.78
N CYS A 292 -3.48 5.06 2.49
CA CYS A 292 -3.89 6.25 1.78
C CYS A 292 -4.84 5.95 0.60
N HIS A 293 -5.54 6.98 0.13
CA HIS A 293 -6.53 6.87 -0.95
C HIS A 293 -6.28 7.91 -2.05
N SER A 294 -5.83 7.44 -3.21
CA SER A 294 -5.55 8.30 -4.36
C SER A 294 -6.74 8.62 -5.25
N LYS A 295 -7.86 7.90 -5.09
CA LYS A 295 -9.04 8.05 -5.93
C LYS A 295 -9.70 9.43 -5.72
N ILE A 296 -10.04 10.06 -6.84
CA ILE A 296 -10.84 11.29 -6.88
C ILE A 296 -12.30 10.91 -7.18
N TYR A 297 -13.22 11.49 -6.42
CA TYR A 297 -14.65 11.27 -6.50
C TYR A 297 -15.31 12.47 -7.17
N SER A 298 -15.65 12.33 -8.45
CA SER A 298 -16.36 13.36 -9.22
C SER A 298 -17.84 13.39 -8.88
N GLY A 299 -18.44 14.58 -8.88
CA GLY A 299 -19.86 14.77 -8.54
C GLY A 299 -20.14 14.70 -7.03
N VAL A 300 -19.08 14.78 -6.21
CA VAL A 300 -19.12 14.53 -4.77
C VAL A 300 -18.41 15.66 -4.04
N ALA A 301 -19.00 16.09 -2.92
CA ALA A 301 -18.41 17.05 -1.99
C ALA A 301 -18.22 16.40 -0.62
N PHE A 302 -16.99 16.46 -0.10
CA PHE A 302 -16.68 16.09 1.28
C PHE A 302 -16.84 17.30 2.19
N GLU A 303 -17.61 17.13 3.26
CA GLU A 303 -17.80 18.11 4.32
C GLU A 303 -16.84 17.82 5.50
N GLY A 304 -16.46 18.89 6.20
CA GLY A 304 -15.50 18.86 7.30
C GLY A 304 -15.06 20.28 7.65
N GLU A 305 -14.27 20.41 8.71
CA GLU A 305 -13.68 21.69 9.13
C GLU A 305 -12.82 22.27 8.00
N GLU A 306 -13.08 23.51 7.61
CA GLU A 306 -12.35 24.18 6.54
C GLU A 306 -11.02 24.71 7.08
N LEU A 307 -9.91 24.16 6.56
CA LEU A 307 -8.56 24.56 6.94
C LEU A 307 -8.11 25.81 6.17
N ASN A 308 -8.31 25.79 4.85
CA ASN A 308 -7.91 26.84 3.94
C ASN A 308 -8.66 26.73 2.61
N VAL A 309 -8.78 27.85 1.90
CA VAL A 309 -9.35 27.91 0.55
C VAL A 309 -8.32 28.53 -0.38
N THR A 310 -8.02 27.85 -1.48
CA THR A 310 -7.08 28.33 -2.49
C THR A 310 -7.70 28.20 -3.89
N PHE A 311 -7.18 28.95 -4.87
CA PHE A 311 -7.61 28.85 -6.26
C PHE A 311 -6.53 28.13 -7.07
N VAL A 312 -6.86 26.97 -7.62
CA VAL A 312 -5.91 26.09 -8.32
C VAL A 312 -6.48 25.64 -9.67
N GLU A 313 -5.59 25.25 -10.58
CA GLU A 313 -5.95 24.81 -11.92
C GLU A 313 -6.15 23.29 -11.93
N GLY A 314 -7.38 22.84 -11.68
CA GLY A 314 -7.77 21.44 -11.75
C GLY A 314 -7.67 20.67 -10.42
N VAL A 315 -8.39 19.55 -10.38
CA VAL A 315 -8.58 18.73 -9.18
C VAL A 315 -7.29 18.04 -8.70
N ASN A 316 -6.41 17.63 -9.63
CA ASN A 316 -5.14 17.00 -9.28
C ASN A 316 -4.22 17.98 -8.55
N VAL A 317 -4.18 19.25 -8.97
CA VAL A 317 -3.42 20.30 -8.29
C VAL A 317 -4.03 20.60 -6.92
N CYS A 318 -5.35 20.50 -6.78
CA CYS A 318 -6.02 20.59 -5.47
C CYS A 318 -5.60 19.46 -4.53
N GLN A 319 -5.53 18.22 -5.02
CA GLN A 319 -5.04 17.07 -4.26
C GLN A 319 -3.57 17.23 -3.85
N GLU A 320 -2.72 17.70 -4.76
CA GLU A 320 -1.32 17.98 -4.47
C GLU A 320 -1.18 19.10 -3.42
N THR A 321 -2.00 20.15 -3.51
CA THR A 321 -2.04 21.26 -2.55
C THR A 321 -2.45 20.77 -1.15
N CYS A 322 -3.46 19.90 -1.08
CA CYS A 322 -3.85 19.22 0.17
C CYS A 322 -2.72 18.33 0.70
N THR A 323 -2.03 17.60 -0.18
CA THR A 323 -0.92 16.71 0.19
C THR A 323 0.27 17.48 0.77
N LYS A 324 0.60 18.64 0.20
CA LYS A 324 1.66 19.53 0.69
C LYS A 324 1.29 20.23 1.99
N THR A 325 0.00 20.47 2.22
CA THR A 325 -0.50 21.05 3.47
C THR A 325 -0.68 19.95 4.52
N ILE A 326 0.31 19.74 5.38
CA ILE A 326 0.39 18.58 6.28
C ILE A 326 -0.87 18.31 7.12
N ARG A 327 -1.61 19.36 7.50
CA ARG A 327 -2.88 19.25 8.27
C ARG A 327 -4.08 18.84 7.41
N CYS A 328 -4.06 19.11 6.12
CA CYS A 328 -5.16 18.75 5.21
C CYS A 328 -5.29 17.24 5.08
N GLN A 329 -6.49 16.73 5.39
CA GLN A 329 -6.79 15.30 5.38
C GLN A 329 -7.53 14.91 4.09
N PHE A 330 -8.43 15.78 3.63
CA PHE A 330 -9.20 15.64 2.41
C PHE A 330 -9.57 17.00 1.84
N PHE A 331 -10.06 17.04 0.60
CA PHE A 331 -10.37 18.28 -0.09
C PHE A 331 -11.66 18.18 -0.91
N THR A 332 -12.20 19.34 -1.28
CA THR A 332 -13.29 19.48 -2.24
C THR A 332 -12.93 20.60 -3.23
N TYR A 333 -12.83 20.24 -4.51
CA TYR A 333 -12.58 21.15 -5.63
C TYR A 333 -13.91 21.50 -6.31
N SER A 334 -14.27 22.78 -6.33
CA SER A 334 -15.53 23.24 -6.94
C SER A 334 -15.38 23.40 -8.46
N LEU A 335 -16.44 23.02 -9.17
CA LEU A 335 -16.61 23.22 -10.61
C LEU A 335 -17.76 24.20 -10.91
N LEU A 336 -18.25 24.91 -9.90
CA LEU A 336 -19.25 25.96 -10.07
C LEU A 336 -18.61 27.18 -10.77
N PRO A 337 -19.26 27.76 -11.80
CA PRO A 337 -18.73 28.93 -12.50
C PRO A 337 -18.39 30.10 -11.57
N GLU A 338 -19.21 30.35 -10.56
CA GLU A 338 -19.01 31.39 -9.54
C GLU A 338 -17.79 31.14 -8.63
N ASP A 339 -17.39 29.88 -8.47
CA ASP A 339 -16.21 29.47 -7.71
C ASP A 339 -14.93 29.42 -8.57
N CYS A 340 -15.03 29.77 -9.86
CA CYS A 340 -13.93 29.74 -10.82
C CYS A 340 -13.53 31.15 -11.27
N ARG A 341 -12.23 31.44 -11.20
CA ARG A 341 -11.61 32.67 -11.72
C ARG A 341 -10.66 32.31 -12.85
N ARG A 342 -11.07 32.61 -14.10
CA ARG A 342 -10.36 32.19 -15.33
C ARG A 342 -10.24 30.65 -15.39
N LYS A 343 -9.01 30.11 -15.31
CA LYS A 343 -8.72 28.67 -15.32
C LYS A 343 -8.61 28.05 -13.92
N LYS A 344 -8.67 28.86 -12.85
CA LYS A 344 -8.47 28.39 -11.48
C LYS A 344 -9.79 28.36 -10.72
N CYS A 345 -10.12 27.25 -10.08
CA CYS A 345 -11.32 27.15 -9.26
C CYS A 345 -11.00 26.91 -7.78
N LYS A 346 -12.00 27.14 -6.95
CA LYS A 346 -11.94 27.00 -5.49
C LYS A 346 -11.58 25.57 -5.08
N CYS A 347 -10.51 25.44 -4.32
CA CYS A 347 -10.03 24.23 -3.67
C CYS A 347 -10.13 24.43 -2.15
N SER A 348 -11.14 23.83 -1.53
CA SER A 348 -11.31 23.82 -0.07
C SER A 348 -10.53 22.65 0.53
N LEU A 349 -9.50 22.97 1.31
CA LEU A 349 -8.72 22.02 2.10
C LEU A 349 -9.44 21.79 3.43
N ARG A 350 -9.62 20.54 3.85
CA ARG A 350 -10.45 20.18 5.00
C ARG A 350 -9.77 19.17 5.93
N LEU A 351 -10.25 19.14 7.17
CA LEU A 351 -9.93 18.13 8.16
C LEU A 351 -11.16 17.76 9.01
N SER A 352 -10.99 16.73 9.82
CA SER A 352 -11.90 16.25 10.85
C SER A 352 -11.10 15.60 11.99
N LEU A 353 -11.80 15.13 13.02
CA LEU A 353 -11.20 14.47 14.18
C LEU A 353 -10.56 13.12 13.82
N ASP A 354 -11.20 12.34 12.96
CA ASP A 354 -10.85 10.96 12.65
C ASP A 354 -10.18 10.77 11.28
N GLY A 355 -10.01 11.84 10.49
CA GLY A 355 -9.44 11.75 9.15
C GLY A 355 -10.45 11.55 8.03
N SER A 356 -11.73 11.36 8.37
CA SER A 356 -12.82 11.07 7.43
C SER A 356 -13.76 12.27 7.28
N PRO A 357 -14.44 12.45 6.12
CA PRO A 357 -15.47 13.48 5.98
C PRO A 357 -16.54 13.36 7.07
N THR A 358 -17.10 14.48 7.53
CA THR A 358 -18.24 14.43 8.46
C THR A 358 -19.54 14.08 7.74
N ARG A 359 -19.62 14.43 6.45
CA ARG A 359 -20.73 14.13 5.54
C ARG A 359 -20.23 14.11 4.10
N ILE A 360 -20.90 13.32 3.26
CA ILE A 360 -20.61 13.21 1.83
C ILE A 360 -21.89 13.54 1.06
N THR A 361 -21.82 14.55 0.21
CA THR A 361 -22.96 15.04 -0.57
C THR A 361 -22.74 14.76 -2.06
N TYR A 362 -23.69 14.08 -2.69
CA TYR A 362 -23.66 13.66 -4.09
C TYR A 362 -24.44 14.61 -4.99
N GLY A 363 -24.21 14.54 -6.31
CA GLY A 363 -24.90 15.37 -7.30
C GLY A 363 -24.40 16.82 -7.32
N THR A 364 -23.23 17.07 -6.71
CA THR A 364 -22.64 18.41 -6.66
C THR A 364 -21.78 18.67 -7.88
N ARG A 365 -21.63 19.93 -8.29
CA ARG A 365 -20.60 20.33 -9.27
C ARG A 365 -19.25 20.48 -8.55
N ALA A 366 -18.75 19.38 -8.01
CA ALA A 366 -17.48 19.33 -7.30
C ALA A 366 -16.78 17.99 -7.50
N SER A 367 -15.50 17.93 -7.15
CA SER A 367 -14.75 16.68 -7.04
C SER A 367 -13.98 16.66 -5.73
N SER A 368 -14.03 15.54 -5.01
CA SER A 368 -13.39 15.39 -3.70
C SER A 368 -12.37 14.25 -3.70
N GLY A 369 -11.44 14.29 -2.76
CA GLY A 369 -10.44 13.24 -2.59
C GLY A 369 -9.69 13.40 -1.28
N TYR A 370 -8.80 12.45 -0.99
CA TYR A 370 -7.96 12.46 0.21
C TYR A 370 -6.57 13.00 -0.09
N SER A 371 -5.91 13.45 0.98
CA SER A 371 -4.48 13.77 0.98
C SER A 371 -3.64 12.52 0.76
N LEU A 372 -2.58 12.63 -0.04
CA LEU A 372 -1.64 11.53 -0.32
C LEU A 372 -0.47 11.48 0.67
N ARG A 373 -0.53 12.26 1.76
CA ARG A 373 0.58 12.42 2.71
C ARG A 373 1.01 11.08 3.34
N LEU A 374 0.07 10.16 3.57
CA LEU A 374 0.36 8.81 4.08
C LEU A 374 0.75 7.79 3.01
N CYS A 375 0.71 8.14 1.72
CA CYS A 375 1.12 7.23 0.67
C CYS A 375 2.64 7.03 0.70
N LYS A 376 3.08 5.82 0.35
CA LYS A 376 4.51 5.55 0.18
C LYS A 376 5.01 6.16 -1.13
N SER A 377 5.31 7.45 -1.11
CA SER A 377 6.06 8.08 -2.20
C SER A 377 7.53 7.64 -2.10
N GLY A 378 7.88 6.58 -2.83
CA GLY A 378 9.25 6.06 -2.93
C GLY A 378 9.33 4.54 -2.79
N ASP A 379 9.86 3.90 -3.84
CA ASP A 379 10.55 2.61 -3.91
C ASP A 379 10.14 1.45 -2.97
N GLY A 380 8.83 1.24 -2.81
CA GLY A 380 8.29 -0.03 -2.36
C GLY A 380 7.13 -0.41 -3.25
N SER A 381 7.27 -1.47 -4.05
CA SER A 381 6.29 -2.05 -5.01
C SER A 381 5.79 -1.09 -6.08
N VAL A 382 6.69 -0.75 -7.00
CA VAL A 382 6.32 -0.04 -8.24
C VAL A 382 5.39 -0.88 -9.13
N CYS A 383 5.18 -2.17 -8.82
CA CYS A 383 4.27 -3.04 -9.56
C CYS A 383 2.78 -2.92 -9.18
N SER A 384 2.42 -2.00 -8.27
CA SER A 384 1.03 -1.80 -7.81
C SER A 384 0.41 -0.45 -8.21
N ALA A 385 1.10 0.36 -9.01
CA ALA A 385 0.51 1.60 -9.52
C ALA A 385 -0.66 1.24 -10.46
N LYS A 386 -1.86 1.71 -10.12
CA LYS A 386 -3.10 1.43 -10.84
C LYS A 386 -2.96 1.77 -12.32
N THR A 387 -3.15 0.79 -13.20
CA THR A 387 -3.50 1.01 -14.60
C THR A 387 -5.01 1.20 -14.71
N ASP A 388 -5.45 2.23 -15.42
CA ASP A 388 -6.85 2.57 -15.64
C ASP A 388 -7.50 1.47 -16.50
N THR A 389 -8.50 0.76 -15.98
CA THR A 389 -9.09 -0.41 -16.64
C THR A 389 -10.29 -0.03 -17.50
N ARG A 390 -10.23 -0.19 -18.84
CA ARG A 390 -11.41 -0.49 -19.70
C ARG A 390 -11.12 -1.28 -21.00
N ILE A 391 -12.14 -2.10 -21.33
CA ILE A 391 -12.53 -2.84 -22.56
C ILE A 391 -12.05 -4.31 -22.70
N VAL A 392 -13.03 -5.19 -22.93
CA VAL A 392 -13.00 -6.67 -22.94
C VAL A 392 -13.28 -7.22 -24.35
N GLY A 393 -12.47 -8.18 -24.79
CA GLY A 393 -12.53 -8.84 -26.11
C GLY A 393 -11.17 -8.81 -26.78
N GLY A 394 -10.71 -9.89 -27.43
CA GLY A 394 -9.38 -9.90 -28.07
C GLY A 394 -9.27 -8.75 -29.09
N SER A 395 -8.42 -7.77 -28.80
CA SER A 395 -8.40 -6.48 -29.49
C SER A 395 -7.08 -5.73 -29.26
N ASN A 396 -6.89 -4.63 -29.98
CA ASN A 396 -5.80 -3.70 -29.74
C ASN A 396 -5.78 -3.24 -28.27
N SER A 397 -4.59 -3.17 -27.69
CA SER A 397 -4.36 -2.51 -26.40
C SER A 397 -4.48 -0.98 -26.51
N SER A 398 -4.29 -0.28 -25.40
CA SER A 398 -4.12 1.16 -25.33
C SER A 398 -2.76 1.52 -24.72
N TRP A 399 -2.30 2.76 -24.95
CA TRP A 399 -1.10 3.29 -24.33
C TRP A 399 -1.11 3.17 -22.81
N GLY A 400 -0.04 2.62 -22.23
CA GLY A 400 0.14 2.50 -20.78
C GLY A 400 -0.71 1.43 -20.11
N GLU A 401 -1.49 0.65 -20.86
CA GLU A 401 -2.35 -0.39 -20.30
C GLU A 401 -1.55 -1.56 -19.70
N TRP A 402 -0.44 -1.93 -20.34
CA TRP A 402 0.44 -3.03 -19.95
C TRP A 402 1.88 -2.54 -19.80
N PRO A 403 2.17 -1.68 -18.80
CA PRO A 403 3.43 -0.93 -18.71
C PRO A 403 4.65 -1.80 -18.40
N TRP A 404 4.45 -3.08 -18.07
CA TRP A 404 5.53 -4.04 -17.91
C TRP A 404 5.94 -4.73 -19.21
N GLN A 405 5.12 -4.69 -20.26
CA GLN A 405 5.40 -5.33 -21.53
C GLN A 405 6.61 -4.67 -22.21
N VAL A 406 7.58 -5.48 -22.62
CA VAL A 406 8.69 -5.03 -23.46
C VAL A 406 8.74 -5.78 -24.79
N SER A 407 9.32 -5.13 -25.80
CA SER A 407 9.69 -5.74 -27.07
C SER A 407 11.19 -6.01 -27.08
N LEU A 408 11.57 -7.29 -27.18
CA LEU A 408 12.93 -7.72 -27.40
C LEU A 408 13.18 -7.79 -28.91
N GLN A 409 14.10 -6.95 -29.39
CA GLN A 409 14.48 -6.88 -30.80
C GLN A 409 15.95 -7.24 -30.98
N VAL A 410 16.25 -7.82 -32.14
CA VAL A 410 17.62 -8.07 -32.58
C VAL A 410 17.96 -7.16 -33.73
N LYS A 411 19.19 -6.62 -33.69
CA LYS A 411 19.78 -5.81 -34.75
C LYS A 411 20.89 -6.61 -35.44
N LEU A 412 20.53 -7.32 -36.50
CA LEU A 412 21.49 -7.91 -37.45
C LEU A 412 21.57 -7.03 -38.70
N THR A 413 20.84 -7.38 -39.77
CA THR A 413 20.74 -6.59 -41.01
C THR A 413 19.57 -5.60 -40.98
N ALA A 414 18.42 -6.03 -40.46
CA ALA A 414 17.27 -5.19 -40.14
C ALA A 414 16.91 -5.37 -38.66
N ARG A 415 16.22 -4.38 -38.09
CA ARG A 415 15.65 -4.50 -36.74
C ARG A 415 14.34 -5.27 -36.82
N SER A 416 14.23 -6.35 -36.08
CA SER A 416 13.01 -7.14 -36.02
C SER A 416 12.66 -7.50 -34.58
N HIS A 417 11.37 -7.40 -34.26
CA HIS A 417 10.80 -7.97 -33.04
C HIS A 417 10.94 -9.50 -33.07
N LEU A 418 11.48 -10.06 -31.99
CA LEU A 418 11.60 -11.51 -31.81
C LEU A 418 10.70 -12.00 -30.67
N CYS A 419 10.78 -11.35 -29.52
CA CYS A 419 10.14 -11.83 -28.31
C CYS A 419 9.52 -10.71 -27.47
N GLY A 420 8.57 -11.09 -26.63
CA GLY A 420 8.10 -10.28 -25.51
C GLY A 420 8.97 -10.47 -24.27
N GLY A 421 8.77 -9.61 -23.28
CA GLY A 421 9.28 -9.77 -21.93
C GLY A 421 8.48 -8.93 -20.95
N SER A 422 8.76 -9.11 -19.67
CA SER A 422 8.09 -8.40 -18.58
C SER A 422 9.11 -7.70 -17.68
N ILE A 423 8.97 -6.40 -17.47
CA ILE A 423 9.72 -5.67 -16.45
C ILE A 423 9.31 -6.22 -15.09
N ILE A 424 10.26 -6.69 -14.28
CA ILE A 424 10.02 -7.19 -12.92
C ILE A 424 10.80 -6.39 -11.86
N GLY A 425 11.64 -5.46 -12.30
CA GLY A 425 12.38 -4.53 -11.45
C GLY A 425 13.13 -3.49 -12.26
N HIS A 426 13.83 -2.57 -11.59
CA HIS A 426 14.45 -1.41 -12.26
C HIS A 426 15.49 -1.82 -13.31
N GLN A 427 16.18 -2.94 -13.11
CA GLN A 427 17.18 -3.45 -14.04
C GLN A 427 16.84 -4.85 -14.54
N TRP A 428 15.61 -5.33 -14.35
CA TRP A 428 15.29 -6.74 -14.55
C TRP A 428 14.09 -6.92 -15.47
N VAL A 429 14.32 -7.68 -16.54
CA VAL A 429 13.27 -8.17 -17.44
C VAL A 429 13.27 -9.69 -17.38
N LEU A 430 12.08 -10.27 -17.21
CA LEU A 430 11.83 -11.70 -17.29
C LEU A 430 11.33 -12.05 -18.69
N THR A 431 11.87 -13.12 -19.28
CA THR A 431 11.46 -13.63 -20.60
C THR A 431 11.69 -15.14 -20.69
N ALA A 432 11.42 -15.73 -21.85
CA ALA A 432 11.66 -17.13 -22.14
C ALA A 432 13.11 -17.37 -22.56
N ALA A 433 13.66 -18.53 -22.20
CA ALA A 433 15.02 -18.93 -22.57
C ALA A 433 15.14 -19.17 -24.08
N HIS A 434 14.13 -19.77 -24.70
CA HIS A 434 14.14 -20.10 -26.14
C HIS A 434 14.25 -18.87 -27.05
N CYS A 435 14.00 -17.66 -26.53
CA CYS A 435 14.20 -16.42 -27.27
C CYS A 435 15.67 -16.21 -27.66
N PHE A 436 16.62 -16.83 -26.96
CA PHE A 436 18.05 -16.66 -27.16
C PHE A 436 18.70 -17.83 -27.92
N ASP A 437 17.91 -18.83 -28.35
CA ASP A 437 18.41 -19.96 -29.11
C ASP A 437 19.05 -19.48 -30.42
N GLY A 438 20.31 -19.85 -30.64
CA GLY A 438 21.09 -19.42 -31.81
C GLY A 438 21.55 -17.95 -31.81
N LEU A 439 21.21 -17.15 -30.78
CA LEU A 439 21.57 -15.72 -30.68
C LEU A 439 22.06 -15.32 -29.27
N PRO A 440 23.17 -15.89 -28.78
CA PRO A 440 23.65 -15.68 -27.40
C PRO A 440 24.37 -14.33 -27.18
N LEU A 441 24.57 -13.52 -28.22
CA LEU A 441 25.34 -12.28 -28.13
C LEU A 441 24.50 -11.13 -27.59
N GLN A 442 24.74 -10.69 -26.35
CA GLN A 442 23.98 -9.60 -25.71
C GLN A 442 23.98 -8.27 -26.49
N ASP A 443 25.04 -7.98 -27.25
CA ASP A 443 25.22 -6.68 -27.91
C ASP A 443 24.27 -6.44 -29.10
N VAL A 444 23.75 -7.53 -29.70
CA VAL A 444 22.80 -7.44 -30.82
C VAL A 444 21.37 -7.20 -30.34
N TRP A 445 21.11 -7.38 -29.05
CA TRP A 445 19.78 -7.23 -28.45
C TRP A 445 19.48 -5.78 -28.04
N ARG A 446 18.20 -5.44 -28.17
CA ARG A 446 17.63 -4.13 -27.82
C ARG A 446 16.32 -4.36 -27.08
N VAL A 447 16.22 -3.79 -25.89
CA VAL A 447 15.00 -3.86 -25.06
C VAL A 447 14.26 -2.54 -25.20
N TYR A 448 13.04 -2.59 -25.74
CA TYR A 448 12.17 -1.44 -25.86
C TYR A 448 11.01 -1.54 -24.86
N SER A 449 10.91 -0.59 -23.94
CA SER A 449 9.82 -0.43 -22.97
C SER A 449 8.90 0.73 -23.36
N GLY A 450 7.66 0.73 -22.87
CA GLY A 450 6.70 1.81 -23.13
C GLY A 450 6.32 1.98 -24.60
N ILE A 451 6.49 0.93 -25.41
CA ILE A 451 6.08 0.92 -26.82
C ILE A 451 4.69 0.31 -26.93
N PHE A 452 3.83 1.01 -27.67
CA PHE A 452 2.51 0.53 -28.04
C PHE A 452 2.49 -0.02 -29.49
N ASN A 453 3.17 0.69 -30.40
CA ASN A 453 3.18 0.41 -31.82
C ASN A 453 4.63 0.20 -32.33
N LEU A 454 4.92 -0.95 -32.92
CA LEU A 454 6.27 -1.29 -33.40
C LEU A 454 6.76 -0.35 -34.51
N SER A 455 5.86 0.21 -35.32
CA SER A 455 6.23 1.16 -36.39
C SER A 455 6.71 2.51 -35.87
N GLU A 456 6.49 2.82 -34.59
CA GLU A 456 7.00 4.05 -33.96
C GLU A 456 8.48 3.94 -33.57
N ILE A 457 9.07 2.74 -33.67
CA ILE A 457 10.50 2.54 -33.39
C ILE A 457 11.32 3.01 -34.58
N THR A 458 11.96 4.17 -34.41
CA THR A 458 12.88 4.78 -35.38
C THR A 458 14.34 4.54 -34.99
N THR A 459 15.30 5.07 -35.75
CA THR A 459 16.73 5.05 -35.39
C THR A 459 17.06 5.85 -34.14
N GLU A 460 16.20 6.81 -33.76
CA GLU A 460 16.40 7.70 -32.62
C GLU A 460 15.67 7.21 -31.35
N THR A 461 14.79 6.22 -31.46
CA THR A 461 14.05 5.68 -30.31
C THR A 461 15.02 5.10 -29.28
N PRO A 462 14.98 5.58 -28.02
CA PRO A 462 15.84 5.07 -26.97
C PRO A 462 15.50 3.60 -26.65
N PHE A 463 16.53 2.84 -26.29
CA PHE A 463 16.41 1.45 -25.89
C PHE A 463 17.34 1.15 -24.72
N SER A 464 17.01 0.12 -23.95
CA SER A 464 17.91 -0.41 -22.93
C SER A 464 18.83 -1.48 -23.53
N ARG A 465 20.12 -1.37 -23.20
CA ARG A 465 21.12 -2.39 -23.50
C ARG A 465 21.07 -3.50 -22.45
N ILE A 466 21.44 -4.70 -22.89
CA ILE A 466 21.57 -5.85 -22.01
C ILE A 466 22.99 -5.88 -21.45
N LYS A 467 23.10 -5.87 -20.11
CA LYS A 467 24.35 -6.07 -19.38
C LYS A 467 24.67 -7.54 -19.20
N GLU A 468 23.64 -8.35 -18.97
CA GLU A 468 23.77 -9.77 -18.65
C GLU A 468 22.50 -10.52 -19.05
N MET A 469 22.66 -11.71 -19.63
CA MET A 469 21.58 -12.66 -19.88
C MET A 469 21.81 -13.90 -19.03
N ILE A 470 20.88 -14.20 -18.14
CA ILE A 470 20.94 -15.33 -17.21
C ILE A 470 19.87 -16.33 -17.66
N ILE A 471 20.30 -17.34 -18.41
CA ILE A 471 19.45 -18.45 -18.84
C ILE A 471 19.39 -19.48 -17.70
N HIS A 472 18.22 -20.08 -17.46
CA HIS A 472 18.08 -21.10 -16.43
C HIS A 472 19.06 -22.28 -16.71
N PRO A 473 19.85 -22.73 -15.72
CA PRO A 473 20.94 -23.68 -15.96
C PRO A 473 20.46 -25.06 -16.44
N ASN A 474 19.21 -25.41 -16.17
CA ASN A 474 18.62 -26.68 -16.60
C ASN A 474 17.90 -26.60 -17.96
N TYR A 475 17.77 -25.41 -18.56
CA TYR A 475 17.12 -25.25 -19.85
C TYR A 475 17.91 -26.00 -20.94
N LYS A 476 17.19 -26.78 -21.76
CA LYS A 476 17.73 -27.45 -22.94
C LYS A 476 16.74 -27.28 -24.09
N MET A 477 17.22 -27.01 -25.30
CA MET A 477 16.36 -26.91 -26.48
C MET A 477 15.52 -28.17 -26.74
N SER A 478 16.00 -29.35 -26.34
CA SER A 478 15.33 -30.65 -26.57
C SER A 478 14.37 -31.06 -25.46
N ASP A 479 14.59 -30.60 -24.23
CA ASP A 479 13.81 -30.95 -23.04
C ASP A 479 13.05 -29.70 -22.58
N SER A 480 11.75 -29.72 -22.79
CA SER A 480 10.86 -28.57 -22.84
C SER A 480 10.46 -27.97 -21.50
N GLY A 481 11.31 -28.11 -20.46
CA GLY A 481 11.13 -27.51 -19.14
C GLY A 481 12.03 -26.31 -18.92
N ASP A 482 11.82 -25.59 -17.81
CA ASP A 482 12.71 -24.51 -17.37
C ASP A 482 12.97 -23.39 -18.41
N ASP A 483 12.00 -23.11 -19.29
CA ASP A 483 12.06 -22.08 -20.33
C ASP A 483 11.95 -20.66 -19.75
N LEU A 484 13.01 -20.26 -19.04
CA LEU A 484 13.08 -19.04 -18.25
C LEU A 484 14.44 -18.37 -18.41
N ALA A 485 14.42 -17.06 -18.66
CA ALA A 485 15.63 -16.25 -18.68
C ALA A 485 15.41 -14.88 -18.02
N LEU A 486 16.45 -14.39 -17.37
CA LEU A 486 16.52 -13.04 -16.81
C LEU A 486 17.48 -12.19 -17.62
N ILE A 487 17.03 -11.00 -17.98
CA ILE A 487 17.85 -9.97 -18.61
C ILE A 487 18.14 -8.90 -17.56
N ARG A 488 19.43 -8.64 -17.31
CA ARG A 488 19.88 -7.48 -16.56
C ARG A 488 20.15 -6.33 -17.51
N LEU A 489 19.48 -5.20 -17.31
CA LEU A 489 19.69 -3.99 -18.10
C LEU A 489 20.95 -3.24 -17.63
N GLU A 490 21.65 -2.60 -18.56
CA GLU A 490 22.84 -1.80 -18.26
C GLU A 490 22.49 -0.55 -17.42
N PRO A 491 21.72 0.43 -17.95
CA PRO A 491 21.11 1.45 -17.10
C PRO A 491 19.80 0.96 -16.45
N PRO A 492 19.51 1.36 -15.20
CA PRO A 492 18.18 1.17 -14.61
C PRO A 492 17.10 1.95 -15.36
N LEU A 493 15.91 1.37 -15.45
CA LEU A 493 14.71 2.00 -15.99
C LEU A 493 14.20 3.07 -15.03
N ASN A 494 13.85 4.22 -15.59
CA ASN A 494 13.11 5.26 -14.93
C ASN A 494 11.62 4.98 -15.08
N TYR A 495 10.93 4.64 -13.99
CA TYR A 495 9.53 4.30 -14.09
C TYR A 495 8.64 5.48 -14.47
N THR A 496 7.69 5.24 -15.36
CA THR A 496 6.67 6.20 -15.81
C THR A 496 5.34 5.46 -15.97
N GLU A 497 4.22 6.14 -16.24
CA GLU A 497 2.94 5.47 -16.53
C GLU A 497 2.99 4.44 -17.67
N PHE A 498 4.01 4.50 -18.53
CA PHE A 498 4.18 3.59 -19.66
C PHE A 498 5.26 2.51 -19.44
N GLN A 499 6.04 2.60 -18.36
CA GLN A 499 7.08 1.64 -18.02
C GLN A 499 7.16 1.42 -16.51
N LYS A 500 6.60 0.31 -16.03
CA LYS A 500 6.55 -0.09 -14.60
C LYS A 500 6.65 -1.61 -14.50
N PRO A 501 7.14 -2.17 -13.38
CA PRO A 501 7.27 -3.60 -13.25
C PRO A 501 5.90 -4.27 -13.04
N ILE A 502 5.79 -5.56 -13.37
CA ILE A 502 4.74 -6.45 -12.88
C ILE A 502 5.20 -7.18 -11.62
N CYS A 503 4.27 -7.54 -10.75
CA CYS A 503 4.57 -8.32 -9.56
C CYS A 503 4.76 -9.80 -9.93
N LEU A 504 5.78 -10.44 -9.36
CA LEU A 504 5.92 -11.89 -9.43
C LEU A 504 4.90 -12.58 -8.50
N PRO A 505 4.38 -13.76 -8.88
CA PRO A 505 3.58 -14.60 -7.99
C PRO A 505 4.36 -14.95 -6.72
N SER A 506 3.68 -15.03 -5.57
CA SER A 506 4.32 -15.50 -4.34
C SER A 506 4.55 -17.00 -4.42
N LYS A 507 5.61 -17.50 -3.77
CA LYS A 507 5.84 -18.96 -3.61
C LYS A 507 4.67 -19.67 -2.89
N ASP A 508 3.86 -18.91 -2.15
CA ASP A 508 2.71 -19.40 -1.38
C ASP A 508 1.36 -19.33 -2.13
N ASP A 509 1.34 -18.83 -3.38
CA ASP A 509 0.12 -18.70 -4.21
C ASP A 509 -0.29 -20.01 -4.94
N THR A 510 0.23 -21.17 -4.52
CA THR A 510 0.04 -22.45 -5.23
C THR A 510 -1.42 -22.92 -5.32
N ASN A 511 -2.31 -22.41 -4.46
CA ASN A 511 -3.75 -22.72 -4.45
C ASN A 511 -4.65 -21.52 -4.84
N THR A 512 -4.07 -20.38 -5.27
CA THR A 512 -4.86 -19.21 -5.66
C THR A 512 -5.47 -19.41 -7.03
N MET A 513 -6.81 -19.40 -7.14
CA MET A 513 -7.49 -19.41 -8.44
C MET A 513 -7.46 -18.02 -9.08
N TYR A 514 -6.71 -17.88 -10.17
CA TYR A 514 -6.74 -16.67 -11.01
C TYR A 514 -7.83 -16.81 -12.09
N THR A 515 -8.87 -15.97 -12.00
CA THR A 515 -10.03 -16.01 -12.91
C THR A 515 -10.02 -14.92 -13.99
N ASN A 516 -9.07 -13.99 -13.93
CA ASN A 516 -8.97 -12.85 -14.86
C ASN A 516 -7.53 -12.73 -15.38
N CYS A 517 -7.13 -13.65 -16.26
CA CYS A 517 -5.79 -13.71 -16.81
C CYS A 517 -5.73 -13.11 -18.22
N TRP A 518 -4.68 -12.37 -18.50
CA TRP A 518 -4.49 -11.69 -19.79
C TRP A 518 -3.16 -12.07 -20.39
N VAL A 519 -3.15 -12.25 -21.71
CA VAL A 519 -1.93 -12.38 -22.51
C VAL A 519 -1.82 -11.17 -23.42
N THR A 520 -0.59 -10.66 -23.52
CA THR A 520 -0.24 -9.47 -24.30
C THR A 520 0.95 -9.75 -25.21
N GLY A 521 0.98 -9.12 -26.37
CA GLY A 521 2.13 -9.22 -27.28
C GLY A 521 1.84 -8.75 -28.70
N TRP A 522 2.88 -8.80 -29.54
CA TRP A 522 2.82 -8.45 -30.96
C TRP A 522 2.79 -9.68 -31.87
N GLY A 523 2.51 -10.86 -31.31
CA GLY A 523 2.45 -12.14 -32.03
C GLY A 523 1.35 -12.21 -33.09
N PHE A 524 1.21 -13.37 -33.73
CA PHE A 524 0.22 -13.55 -34.80
C PHE A 524 -1.22 -13.57 -34.26
N THR A 525 -2.15 -12.93 -34.98
CA THR A 525 -3.61 -12.97 -34.69
C THR A 525 -4.32 -14.14 -35.36
N LYS A 526 -3.61 -14.90 -36.21
CA LYS A 526 -4.08 -16.10 -36.91
C LYS A 526 -2.92 -17.06 -37.06
N GLU A 527 -3.17 -18.36 -37.11
CA GLU A 527 -2.15 -19.35 -37.46
C GLU A 527 -1.52 -18.97 -38.82
N LYS A 528 -0.19 -18.80 -38.86
CA LYS A 528 0.58 -18.29 -40.02
C LYS A 528 0.31 -16.82 -40.42
N GLY A 529 -0.12 -15.97 -39.48
CA GLY A 529 -0.34 -14.54 -39.70
C GLY A 529 0.93 -13.70 -39.89
N LYS A 530 0.80 -12.37 -39.83
CA LYS A 530 1.92 -11.40 -39.73
C LYS A 530 1.99 -10.84 -38.31
N ILE A 531 3.19 -10.50 -37.85
CA ILE A 531 3.41 -9.78 -36.58
C ILE A 531 2.49 -8.56 -36.57
N GLN A 532 1.81 -8.33 -35.44
CA GLN A 532 0.94 -7.17 -35.31
C GLN A 532 1.74 -5.93 -34.98
N ASN A 533 1.36 -4.83 -35.60
CA ASN A 533 2.02 -3.56 -35.37
C ASN A 533 1.66 -2.97 -34.00
N ILE A 534 0.37 -3.05 -33.64
CA ILE A 534 -0.19 -2.60 -32.37
C ILE A 534 -0.15 -3.74 -31.35
N LEU A 535 0.22 -3.44 -30.10
CA LEU A 535 0.18 -4.39 -28.99
C LEU A 535 -1.23 -4.98 -28.83
N GLN A 536 -1.34 -6.30 -28.85
CA GLN A 536 -2.61 -7.01 -28.67
C GLN A 536 -2.80 -7.44 -27.22
N LYS A 537 -4.06 -7.60 -26.81
CA LYS A 537 -4.43 -8.20 -25.52
C LYS A 537 -5.57 -9.21 -25.70
N ALA A 538 -5.52 -10.30 -24.94
CA ALA A 538 -6.59 -11.29 -24.90
C ALA A 538 -6.79 -11.81 -23.47
N ASN A 539 -8.05 -11.79 -23.01
CA ASN A 539 -8.44 -12.47 -21.77
C ASN A 539 -8.55 -13.97 -22.07
N ILE A 540 -7.87 -14.79 -21.28
CA ILE A 540 -7.87 -16.24 -21.42
C ILE A 540 -8.02 -16.90 -20.03
N PRO A 541 -8.85 -17.95 -19.90
CA PRO A 541 -8.98 -18.67 -18.63
C PRO A 541 -7.79 -19.61 -18.43
N LEU A 542 -7.42 -19.84 -17.17
CA LEU A 542 -6.50 -20.92 -16.81
C LEU A 542 -7.18 -22.28 -16.99
N VAL A 543 -6.39 -23.26 -17.43
CA VAL A 543 -6.79 -24.66 -17.59
C VAL A 543 -6.03 -25.50 -16.58
N SER A 544 -6.69 -26.45 -15.93
CA SER A 544 -6.04 -27.31 -14.95
C SER A 544 -4.96 -28.16 -15.60
N SER A 545 -3.90 -28.50 -14.86
CA SER A 545 -2.80 -29.34 -15.38
C SER A 545 -3.31 -30.69 -15.89
N GLU A 546 -4.32 -31.28 -15.23
CA GLU A 546 -4.96 -32.52 -15.69
C GLU A 546 -5.66 -32.38 -17.03
N GLU A 547 -6.39 -31.28 -17.24
CA GLU A 547 -7.07 -31.02 -18.50
C GLU A 547 -6.06 -30.69 -19.61
N CYS A 548 -4.98 -29.99 -19.26
CA CYS A 548 -3.89 -29.69 -20.18
C CYS A 548 -3.17 -30.98 -20.63
N GLN A 549 -2.82 -31.86 -19.69
CA GLN A 549 -2.17 -33.14 -19.96
C GLN A 549 -3.01 -34.04 -20.87
N LYS A 550 -4.35 -34.00 -20.74
CA LYS A 550 -5.25 -34.76 -21.63
C LYS A 550 -5.20 -34.30 -23.08
N LYS A 551 -4.93 -33.01 -23.32
CA LYS A 551 -4.79 -32.43 -24.67
C LYS A 551 -3.39 -32.68 -25.25
N TYR A 552 -2.34 -32.57 -24.44
CA TYR A 552 -0.95 -32.77 -24.85
C TYR A 552 -0.46 -34.18 -24.48
N ARG A 553 -0.93 -35.21 -25.21
CA ARG A 553 -0.62 -36.61 -24.85
C ARG A 553 0.83 -37.01 -25.08
N ASP A 554 1.48 -36.42 -26.08
CA ASP A 554 2.86 -36.73 -26.47
C ASP A 554 3.90 -35.89 -25.71
N TYR A 555 3.46 -35.18 -24.67
CA TYR A 555 4.27 -34.21 -23.94
C TYR A 555 3.92 -34.24 -22.44
N GLU A 556 4.93 -34.28 -21.57
CA GLU A 556 4.73 -34.24 -20.12
C GLU A 556 4.58 -32.81 -19.60
N VAL A 557 3.37 -32.47 -19.13
CA VAL A 557 3.07 -31.17 -18.50
C VAL A 557 3.50 -31.23 -17.03
N THR A 558 4.62 -30.57 -16.72
CA THR A 558 5.21 -30.60 -15.38
C THR A 558 4.51 -29.61 -14.41
N LYS A 559 4.81 -29.73 -13.11
CA LYS A 559 4.33 -28.78 -12.07
C LYS A 559 4.89 -27.37 -12.20
N GLN A 560 5.92 -27.17 -13.03
CA GLN A 560 6.51 -25.86 -13.30
C GLN A 560 5.82 -25.14 -14.48
N MET A 561 4.84 -25.79 -15.10
CA MET A 561 4.09 -25.29 -16.25
C MET A 561 2.66 -24.95 -15.87
N ILE A 562 2.09 -23.98 -16.56
CA ILE A 562 0.67 -23.62 -16.49
C ILE A 562 0.08 -23.55 -17.89
N CYS A 563 -1.19 -23.88 -18.02
CA CYS A 563 -1.90 -23.83 -19.30
C CYS A 563 -3.07 -22.86 -19.22
N ALA A 564 -3.39 -22.23 -20.35
CA ALA A 564 -4.48 -21.28 -20.46
C ALA A 564 -5.09 -21.34 -21.86
N GLY A 565 -6.39 -21.11 -21.99
CA GLY A 565 -7.09 -21.15 -23.27
C GLY A 565 -8.52 -21.64 -23.16
N TYR A 566 -9.32 -21.34 -24.17
CA TYR A 566 -10.72 -21.75 -24.25
C TYR A 566 -10.84 -23.19 -24.78
N LYS A 567 -11.86 -23.94 -24.32
CA LYS A 567 -12.12 -25.30 -24.81
C LYS A 567 -12.42 -25.31 -26.31
N GLU A 568 -13.14 -24.30 -26.77
CA GLU A 568 -13.59 -24.08 -28.14
C GLU A 568 -12.47 -23.55 -29.05
N GLY A 569 -11.32 -23.19 -28.50
CA GLY A 569 -10.20 -22.57 -29.24
C GLY A 569 -10.46 -21.09 -29.60
N GLY A 570 -9.66 -20.56 -30.54
CA GLY A 570 -9.85 -19.24 -31.14
C GLY A 570 -9.15 -18.04 -30.47
N LYS A 571 -8.63 -18.17 -29.24
CA LYS A 571 -7.79 -17.16 -28.58
C LYS A 571 -6.60 -17.82 -27.88
N ASP A 572 -5.38 -17.52 -28.33
CA ASP A 572 -4.14 -18.12 -27.83
C ASP A 572 -2.91 -17.21 -28.07
N ALA A 573 -1.80 -17.50 -27.39
CA ALA A 573 -0.48 -16.90 -27.63
C ALA A 573 0.20 -17.58 -28.83
N CYS A 574 0.14 -16.98 -30.02
CA CYS A 574 0.76 -17.59 -31.22
C CYS A 574 2.27 -17.33 -31.32
N LYS A 575 3.07 -18.37 -31.62
CA LYS A 575 4.53 -18.34 -31.85
C LYS A 575 4.94 -17.69 -33.18
N VAL A 576 6.09 -17.00 -33.20
CA VAL A 576 6.83 -16.63 -34.42
C VAL A 576 7.68 -17.81 -34.88
N HIS A 577 7.36 -18.46 -36.00
CA HIS A 577 8.27 -19.42 -36.63
C HIS A 577 9.19 -18.68 -37.60
N PHE A 578 10.47 -18.58 -37.25
CA PHE A 578 11.52 -18.35 -38.25
C PHE A 578 11.78 -19.68 -38.95
N LYS A 579 11.45 -19.77 -40.24
CA LYS A 579 12.02 -20.82 -41.08
C LYS A 579 13.51 -20.49 -41.23
N SER A 580 14.37 -21.41 -40.81
CA SER A 580 15.76 -21.49 -41.24
C SER A 580 15.84 -21.62 -42.77
#